data_AF-A0A1I7X9E6-F1
#
_entry.id   AF-A0A1I7X9E6-F1
#
_cell.length_a   1.000
_cell.length_b   1.000
_cell.length_c   1.000
_cell.angle_alpha   90.00
_cell.angle_beta   90.00
_cell.angle_gamma   90.00
#
_symmetry.space_group_name_H-M   'P 1'
#
loop_
_entity.id
_entity.type
_entity.pdbx_description
1 polymer ?
#
loop_
_entity_poly.entity_id
_entity_poly.type
_entity_poly.pdbx_seq_one_letter_code
_entity_poly.pdbx_strand_id
1 'polypeptide(L)'
;MDPVVKKHFHSLSERMLEKDLCRLIEPYSFVQIDHIANRIGIDRAKVEKKLSQMILDKKFSGSLHQGDGMLIVYDVIPTDVTYEMALETIHAMGEVVDALYYRASKLR
;
A
#
# COMPACT_ATOMS: atom_id res chain seq x y z
N MET A 1 17.24 -18.60 26.42
CA MET A 1 15.89 -18.52 25.83
C MET A 1 15.89 -19.32 24.55
N ASP A 2 14.89 -20.18 24.36
CA ASP A 2 14.75 -21.03 23.18
C ASP A 2 14.75 -20.19 21.87
N PRO A 3 15.58 -20.54 20.87
CA PRO A 3 15.63 -19.86 19.58
C PRO A 3 14.27 -19.71 18.89
N VAL A 4 13.40 -20.71 19.04
CA VAL A 4 12.06 -20.76 18.46
C VAL A 4 11.17 -19.72 19.15
N VAL A 5 11.15 -19.71 20.49
CA VAL A 5 10.39 -18.74 21.29
C VAL A 5 10.85 -17.31 21.00
N LYS A 6 12.17 -17.09 20.88
CA LYS A 6 12.74 -15.77 20.55
C LYS A 6 12.29 -15.28 19.18
N LYS A 7 12.26 -16.16 18.17
CA LYS A 7 11.78 -15.84 16.81
C LYS A 7 10.30 -15.48 16.80
N HIS A 8 9.47 -16.24 17.50
CA HIS A 8 8.03 -15.96 17.59
C HIS A 8 7.74 -14.64 18.31
N PHE A 9 8.46 -14.36 19.41
CA PHE A 9 8.32 -13.11 20.15
C PHE A 9 8.70 -11.88 19.30
N HIS A 10 9.78 -11.99 18.53
CA HIS A 10 10.20 -10.94 17.62
C HIS A 10 9.14 -10.66 16.55
N SER A 11 8.64 -11.71 15.88
CA SER A 11 7.58 -11.59 14.87
C SER A 11 6.28 -10.99 15.42
N LEU A 12 5.92 -11.34 16.66
CA LEU A 12 4.75 -10.74 17.31
C LEU A 12 4.97 -9.25 17.61
N SER A 13 6.15 -8.91 18.13
CA SER A 13 6.51 -7.52 18.45
C SER A 13 6.50 -6.63 17.20
N GLU A 14 7.02 -7.13 16.07
CA GLU A 14 6.98 -6.40 14.80
C GLU A 14 5.56 -6.17 14.29
N ARG A 15 4.69 -7.18 14.40
CA ARG A 15 3.29 -7.07 13.99
C ARG A 15 2.49 -6.10 14.86
N MET A 16 2.75 -6.08 16.17
CA MET A 16 2.12 -5.11 17.07
C MET A 16 2.55 -3.69 16.74
N LEU A 17 3.86 -3.46 16.57
CA LEU A 17 4.39 -2.15 16.20
C LEU A 17 3.81 -1.65 14.87
N GLU A 18 3.72 -2.52 13.86
CA GLU A 18 3.13 -2.16 12.57
C GLU A 18 1.66 -1.76 12.70
N LYS A 19 0.87 -2.50 13.47
CA LYS A 19 -0.54 -2.18 13.71
C LYS A 19 -0.71 -0.85 14.45
N ASP A 20 0.12 -0.60 15.45
CA ASP A 20 0.09 0.65 16.22
C ASP A 20 0.49 1.84 15.35
N LEU A 21 1.51 1.69 14.50
CA LEU A 21 1.90 2.70 13.53
C LEU A 21 0.78 3.01 12.54
N CYS A 22 0.15 1.98 11.93
CA CYS A 22 -0.96 2.18 11.00
C CYS A 22 -2.09 3.00 11.63
N ARG A 23 -2.55 2.62 12.83
CA ARG A 23 -3.64 3.34 13.52
C ARG A 23 -3.27 4.77 13.88
N LEU A 24 -1.99 5.02 14.17
CA LEU A 24 -1.53 6.34 14.54
C LEU A 24 -1.45 7.29 13.34
N ILE A 25 -1.05 6.80 12.17
CA ILE A 25 -0.84 7.63 10.97
C ILE A 25 -2.10 7.76 10.12
N GLU A 26 -3.04 6.80 10.18
CA GLU A 26 -4.28 6.78 9.40
C GLU A 26 -5.08 8.11 9.39
N PRO A 27 -5.25 8.84 10.52
CA PRO A 27 -6.04 10.07 10.50
C PRO A 27 -5.28 11.32 10.02
N TYR A 28 -4.01 11.20 9.61
CA TYR A 28 -3.16 12.35 9.26
C TYR A 28 -2.64 12.26 7.83
N SER A 29 -2.76 13.34 7.07
CA SER A 29 -2.04 13.48 5.78
C SER A 29 -0.59 13.90 5.98
N PHE A 30 -0.28 14.64 7.05
CA PHE A 30 1.07 15.11 7.38
C PHE A 30 1.33 14.95 8.88
N VAL A 31 2.43 14.33 9.25
CA VAL A 31 2.79 14.11 10.66
C VAL A 31 4.30 14.09 10.86
N GLN A 32 4.78 14.70 11.94
CA GLN A 32 6.20 14.67 12.30
C GLN A 32 6.60 13.28 12.82
N ILE A 33 7.74 12.77 12.38
CA ILE A 33 8.28 11.48 12.82
C ILE A 33 8.60 11.53 14.33
N ASP A 34 9.06 12.66 14.85
CA ASP A 34 9.28 12.84 16.30
C ASP A 34 7.97 12.70 17.10
N HIS A 35 6.86 13.20 16.56
CA HIS A 35 5.55 13.05 17.20
C HIS A 35 5.15 11.57 17.27
N ILE A 36 5.35 10.82 16.17
CA ILE A 36 5.09 9.37 16.13
C ILE A 36 5.98 8.65 17.16
N ALA A 37 7.28 8.93 17.17
CA ALA A 37 8.26 8.35 18.07
C ALA A 37 7.89 8.58 19.55
N ASN A 38 7.52 9.80 19.90
CA ASN A 38 7.09 10.16 21.26
C ASN A 38 5.78 9.48 21.67
N ARG A 39 4.84 9.29 20.74
CA ARG A 39 3.55 8.62 21.04
C ARG A 39 3.70 7.12 21.26
N ILE A 40 4.64 6.48 20.56
CA ILE A 40 4.89 5.03 20.67
C ILE A 40 5.96 4.72 21.74
N GLY A 41 6.81 5.69 22.08
CA GLY A 41 7.89 5.51 23.06
C GLY A 41 9.10 4.75 22.51
N ILE A 42 9.40 4.92 21.22
CA ILE A 42 10.51 4.25 20.53
C ILE A 42 11.39 5.32 19.87
N ASP A 43 12.69 5.02 19.76
CA ASP A 43 13.65 5.86 19.05
C ASP A 43 13.20 6.24 17.63
N ARG A 44 13.44 7.52 17.27
CA ARG A 44 13.07 8.10 15.98
C ARG A 44 13.63 7.30 14.80
N ALA A 45 14.90 6.91 14.84
CA ALA A 45 15.53 6.20 13.73
C ALA A 45 14.91 4.82 13.51
N LYS A 46 14.48 4.15 14.59
CA LYS A 46 13.77 2.88 14.51
C LYS A 46 12.36 3.03 13.92
N VAL A 47 11.64 4.09 14.30
CA VAL A 47 10.33 4.42 13.73
C VAL A 47 10.46 4.71 12.24
N GLU A 48 11.42 5.55 11.85
CA GLU A 48 11.67 5.93 10.46
C GLU A 48 12.01 4.71 9.59
N LYS A 49 12.88 3.83 10.08
CA LYS A 49 13.21 2.57 9.38
C LYS A 49 11.98 1.68 9.19
N LYS A 50 11.12 1.57 10.21
CA LYS A 50 9.90 0.75 10.12
C LYS A 50 8.86 1.37 9.17
N LEU A 51 8.68 2.69 9.20
CA LEU A 51 7.81 3.39 8.25
C LEU A 51 8.29 3.22 6.81
N SER A 52 9.61 3.35 6.58
CA SER A 52 10.22 3.10 5.26
C SER A 52 9.93 1.68 4.76
N GLN A 53 10.09 0.68 5.62
CA GLN A 53 9.74 -0.70 5.30
C GLN A 53 8.24 -0.86 4.99
N MET A 54 7.35 -0.25 5.76
CA MET A 54 5.90 -0.34 5.53
C MET A 54 5.47 0.29 4.20
N ILE A 55 6.13 1.37 3.77
CA ILE A 55 5.91 1.98 2.44
C ILE A 55 6.38 1.03 1.34
N LEU A 56 7.57 0.43 1.48
CA LEU A 56 8.10 -0.55 0.51
C LEU A 56 7.21 -1.80 0.41
N ASP A 57 6.68 -2.25 1.54
CA ASP A 57 5.76 -3.39 1.64
C ASP A 57 4.32 -3.04 1.19
N LYS A 58 4.08 -1.81 0.71
CA LYS A 58 2.78 -1.29 0.26
C LYS A 58 1.67 -1.42 1.32
N LYS A 59 2.01 -1.28 2.60
CA LYS A 59 1.04 -1.30 3.70
C LYS A 59 0.18 -0.04 3.74
N PHE A 60 0.75 1.08 3.33
CA PHE A 60 0.08 2.34 3.11
C PHE A 60 0.85 3.13 2.05
N SER A 61 0.22 4.14 1.47
CA SER A 61 0.85 5.05 0.51
C SER A 61 1.40 6.26 1.24
N GLY A 62 2.69 6.55 1.11
CA GLY A 62 3.29 7.72 1.75
C GLY A 62 4.73 7.97 1.33
N SER A 63 5.26 9.13 1.74
CA SER A 63 6.67 9.50 1.56
C SER A 63 7.28 10.03 2.87
N LEU A 64 8.55 9.70 3.09
CA LEU A 64 9.34 10.21 4.21
C LEU A 64 10.23 11.35 3.73
N HIS A 65 10.04 12.55 4.30
CA HIS A 65 10.89 13.71 4.08
C HIS A 65 11.92 13.76 5.21
N GLN A 66 13.06 13.10 5.02
CA GLN A 66 14.09 12.93 6.06
C GLN A 66 14.72 14.25 6.51
N GLY A 67 14.82 15.25 5.62
CA GLY A 67 15.35 16.58 5.95
C GLY A 67 14.51 17.33 6.97
N ASP A 68 13.18 17.30 6.80
CA ASP A 68 12.23 18.00 7.68
C ASP A 68 11.65 17.08 8.79
N GLY A 69 11.98 15.78 8.75
CA GLY A 69 11.46 14.79 9.69
C GLY A 69 9.95 14.56 9.57
N MET A 70 9.40 14.65 8.36
CA MET A 70 7.96 14.57 8.11
C MET A 70 7.58 13.30 7.36
N LEU A 71 6.49 12.67 7.81
CA LEU A 71 5.76 11.65 7.06
C LEU A 71 4.58 12.31 6.35
N ILE A 72 4.48 12.08 5.04
CA ILE A 72 3.30 12.42 4.24
C ILE A 72 2.58 11.11 3.94
N VAL A 73 1.29 11.05 4.25
CA VAL A 73 0.41 9.92 3.95
C VAL A 73 -0.51 10.34 2.81
N TYR A 74 -0.58 9.51 1.78
CA TYR A 74 -1.44 9.72 0.63
C TYR A 74 -2.71 8.87 0.78
N ASP A 75 -3.84 9.47 0.45
CA ASP A 75 -5.08 8.71 0.31
C ASP A 75 -4.93 7.67 -0.81
N VAL A 76 -5.52 6.50 -0.56
CA VAL A 76 -5.67 5.50 -1.61
C VAL A 76 -6.70 6.06 -2.58
N ILE A 77 -6.25 6.47 -3.76
CA ILE A 77 -7.15 6.85 -4.85
C ILE A 77 -7.97 5.60 -5.18
N PRO A 78 -9.31 5.63 -5.02
CA PRO A 78 -10.13 4.49 -5.41
C PRO A 78 -9.92 4.23 -6.90
N THR A 79 -9.77 2.95 -7.27
CA THR A 79 -9.69 2.54 -8.67
C THR A 79 -10.92 3.02 -9.42
N ASP A 80 -10.72 3.74 -10.52
CA ASP A 80 -11.82 4.25 -11.33
C ASP A 80 -12.51 3.09 -12.05
N VAL A 81 -13.67 2.70 -11.52
CA VAL A 81 -14.51 1.63 -12.06
C VAL A 81 -14.89 1.91 -13.52
N THR A 82 -15.01 3.19 -13.89
CA THR A 82 -15.32 3.61 -15.26
C THR A 82 -14.20 3.25 -16.22
N TYR A 83 -12.94 3.37 -15.78
CA TYR A 83 -11.78 3.02 -16.58
C TYR A 83 -11.70 1.52 -16.84
N GLU A 84 -11.94 0.71 -15.81
CA GLU A 84 -11.98 -0.76 -15.93
C GLU A 84 -13.11 -1.21 -16.86
N MET A 85 -14.32 -0.67 -16.68
CA MET A 85 -15.46 -0.95 -17.57
C MET A 85 -15.20 -0.52 -19.02
N ALA A 86 -14.54 0.62 -19.24
CA ALA A 86 -14.18 1.06 -20.59
C ALA A 86 -13.21 0.08 -21.27
N LEU A 87 -12.21 -0.40 -20.53
CA LEU A 87 -11.27 -1.42 -21.01
C LEU A 87 -11.95 -2.74 -21.37
N GLU A 88 -12.84 -3.23 -20.50
CA GLU A 88 -13.63 -4.44 -20.78
C GLU A 88 -14.50 -4.27 -22.03
N THR A 89 -15.14 -3.10 -22.17
CA THR A 89 -15.98 -2.80 -23.34
C THR A 89 -15.16 -2.79 -24.63
N ILE A 90 -13.97 -2.17 -24.62
CA ILE A 90 -13.07 -2.17 -25.78
C ILE A 90 -12.67 -3.61 -26.15
N HIS A 91 -12.37 -4.45 -25.16
CA HIS A 91 -12.00 -5.85 -25.40
C HIS A 91 -13.16 -6.65 -26.01
N ALA A 92 -14.37 -6.52 -25.44
CA ALA A 92 -15.57 -7.16 -25.97
C ALA A 92 -15.90 -6.72 -27.40
N MET A 93 -15.68 -5.44 -27.74
CA MET A 93 -15.82 -4.97 -29.12
C MET A 93 -14.84 -5.66 -30.08
N GLY A 94 -13.59 -5.91 -29.64
CA GLY A 94 -12.61 -6.68 -30.41
C GLY A 94 -13.10 -8.10 -30.72
N GLU A 95 -13.59 -8.82 -29.71
CA GLU A 95 -14.13 -10.17 -29.88
C GLU A 95 -15.33 -10.21 -30.84
N VAL A 96 -16.20 -9.21 -30.78
CA VAL A 96 -17.33 -9.08 -31.70
C VAL A 96 -16.86 -8.85 -33.14
N VAL A 97 -15.86 -7.99 -33.34
CA VAL A 97 -15.27 -7.74 -34.68
C VAL A 97 -14.66 -9.02 -35.24
N ASP A 98 -13.91 -9.77 -34.45
CA ASP A 98 -13.31 -11.04 -34.86
C ASP A 98 -14.39 -12.08 -35.21
N ALA A 99 -15.44 -12.18 -34.39
CA ALA A 99 -16.56 -13.08 -34.65
C ALA A 99 -17.32 -12.71 -35.94
N LEU A 100 -17.50 -11.41 -36.22
CA LEU A 100 -18.10 -10.92 -37.46
C LEU A 100 -17.23 -11.26 -38.67
N TYR A 101 -15.92 -11.05 -38.58
CA TYR A 101 -14.97 -11.39 -39.64
C TYR A 101 -14.98 -12.89 -39.94
N TYR A 102 -15.00 -13.73 -38.90
CA TYR A 102 -15.10 -15.18 -39.04
C TYR A 102 -16.40 -15.61 -39.73
N ARG A 103 -17.55 -15.01 -39.37
CA ARG A 103 -18.84 -15.32 -40.01
C ARG A 103 -18.89 -14.84 -41.45
N ALA A 104 -18.38 -13.65 -41.75
CA ALA A 104 -18.33 -13.10 -43.10
C ALA A 104 -17.46 -13.96 -44.03
N SER A 105 -16.33 -14.46 -43.55
CA SER A 105 -15.46 -15.35 -44.34
C SER A 105 -16.10 -16.71 -44.68
N LYS A 106 -17.09 -17.17 -43.91
CA LYS A 106 -17.88 -18.39 -44.19
C LYS A 106 -19.03 -18.20 -45.17
N LEU A 107 -19.44 -16.97 -45.44
CA LEU A 107 -20.52 -16.65 -46.38
C LEU A 107 -20.02 -16.46 -47.83
N ARG A 108 -18.70 -16.57 -48.03
CA ARG A 108 -18.03 -16.44 -49.33
C ARG A 108 -17.58 -17.80 -49.86
#